data_AF-A0A971Q3L9-F1
#
_entry.id   AF-A0A971Q3L9-F1
#
_cell.length_a   1.000
_cell.length_b   1.000
_cell.length_c   1.000
_cell.angle_alpha   90.00
_cell.angle_beta   90.00
_cell.angle_gamma   90.00
#
_symmetry.space_group_name_H-M   'P 1'
#
loop_
_entity.id
_entity.type
_entity.pdbx_description
1 polymer ?
#
loop_
_entity_poly.entity_id
_entity_poly.type
_entity_poly.pdbx_seq_one_letter_code
_entity_poly.pdbx_strand_id
1 'polypeptide(L)'
;MNPRLIGAVLVCALILVGAPAWAAVFHQSPLDPGETWEGYELVGPSEVSGKEYSNDVDEDAAGNSDPGQTIGWKIDGTVWDTFDYSVPKDVIPGPGGPVEGAFQYEVDGLANSRDLYFNDLVEDRVSLLVSFANNPNIYYHRPSTYDSTAGTWALASLINNAAPPDDVDALEVWGPDDKADSNIFSVQGDLTDDGKVAAYYYDEDADASSPYVMTSVLASKIIKDDETLANIDSSLVDIDGIMIWDVSNGDEGPCDGLFSAGDKIIFSIKAVSSGGVSFDGGEIWVYEYGDAAATFLEMGDHTWNTANNVRSIFGVDTEEIDALEALPEPATVALLGIGLLVLIHRVR
;
A
#
# COMPACT_ATOMS: atom_id res chain seq x y z
N MET A 1 -18.33 -68.86 -2.98
CA MET A 1 -17.15 -68.39 -3.72
C MET A 1 -17.54 -67.10 -4.44
N ASN A 2 -16.66 -66.10 -4.38
CA ASN A 2 -16.95 -64.67 -4.32
C ASN A 2 -17.46 -64.01 -5.63
N PRO A 3 -18.50 -63.16 -5.55
CA PRO A 3 -18.83 -62.14 -6.55
C PRO A 3 -18.36 -60.76 -6.04
N ARG A 4 -17.29 -60.19 -6.59
CA ARG A 4 -16.91 -58.80 -6.30
C ARG A 4 -16.16 -58.15 -7.48
N LEU A 5 -16.55 -56.91 -7.76
CA LEU A 5 -15.90 -55.88 -8.59
C LEU A 5 -16.08 -55.96 -10.11
N ILE A 6 -17.28 -55.61 -10.58
CA ILE A 6 -17.45 -54.79 -11.79
C ILE A 6 -18.51 -53.74 -11.45
N GLY A 7 -18.17 -52.45 -11.53
CA GLY A 7 -19.16 -51.38 -11.49
C GLY A 7 -18.84 -50.24 -10.52
N ALA A 8 -17.87 -49.41 -10.89
CA ALA A 8 -17.83 -48.00 -10.48
C ALA A 8 -17.00 -47.26 -11.54
N VAL A 9 -17.62 -46.98 -12.68
CA VAL A 9 -17.13 -45.94 -13.61
C VAL A 9 -17.43 -44.63 -12.91
N LEU A 10 -16.41 -44.07 -12.27
CA LEU A 10 -16.43 -42.76 -11.66
C LEU A 10 -16.51 -41.74 -12.80
N VAL A 11 -17.70 -41.16 -12.98
CA VAL A 11 -17.90 -39.94 -13.76
C VAL A 11 -17.34 -38.81 -12.91
N CYS A 12 -16.04 -38.53 -13.03
CA CYS A 12 -15.51 -37.21 -12.69
C CYS A 12 -15.73 -36.33 -13.92
N ALA A 13 -16.94 -35.79 -14.03
CA ALA A 13 -17.17 -34.60 -14.81
C ALA A 13 -16.34 -33.49 -14.16
N LEU A 14 -15.20 -33.18 -14.77
CA LEU A 14 -14.41 -32.00 -14.47
C LEU A 14 -15.25 -30.81 -14.90
N ILE A 15 -16.01 -30.24 -13.95
CA ILE A 15 -16.60 -28.92 -14.10
C ILE A 15 -15.42 -27.94 -14.02
N LEU A 16 -14.79 -27.67 -15.16
CA LEU A 16 -14.00 -26.45 -15.37
C LEU A 16 -15.01 -25.30 -15.41
N VAL A 17 -15.45 -24.85 -14.23
CA VAL A 17 -15.97 -23.49 -14.09
C VAL A 17 -14.77 -22.60 -14.39
N GLY A 18 -14.92 -21.69 -15.35
CA GLY A 18 -13.88 -20.74 -15.70
C GLY A 18 -13.53 -19.91 -14.48
N ALA A 19 -12.43 -20.25 -13.82
CA ALA A 19 -11.73 -19.29 -12.99
C ALA A 19 -11.16 -18.23 -13.95
N PRO A 20 -11.36 -16.93 -13.67
CA PRO A 20 -10.62 -15.89 -14.39
C PRO A 20 -9.12 -16.20 -14.28
N ALA A 21 -8.36 -15.88 -15.31
CA ALA A 21 -6.93 -16.15 -15.35
C ALA A 21 -6.20 -15.21 -14.37
N TRP A 22 -6.09 -15.62 -13.11
CA TRP A 22 -5.12 -15.03 -12.18
C TRP A 22 -3.72 -15.45 -12.66
N ALA A 23 -2.80 -14.49 -12.72
CA ALA A 23 -1.46 -14.67 -13.26
C ALA A 23 -0.77 -15.91 -12.65
N ALA A 24 -0.39 -16.86 -13.51
CA ALA A 24 0.33 -18.05 -13.09
C ALA A 24 1.82 -17.71 -12.91
N VAL A 25 2.27 -17.54 -11.66
CA VAL A 25 3.69 -17.42 -11.32
C VAL A 25 4.33 -18.82 -11.31
N PHE A 26 5.63 -18.94 -11.62
CA PHE A 26 6.38 -20.21 -11.75
C PHE A 26 7.33 -20.45 -10.57
N HIS A 27 7.92 -21.65 -10.49
CA HIS A 27 8.10 -22.25 -9.19
C HIS A 27 9.44 -22.99 -8.83
N GLN A 28 10.27 -22.56 -7.83
CA GLN A 28 11.53 -23.21 -7.27
C GLN A 28 11.77 -23.35 -5.70
N SER A 29 12.67 -24.27 -5.25
CA SER A 29 12.65 -25.05 -3.96
C SER A 29 13.32 -24.33 -2.79
N PRO A 30 13.00 -24.65 -1.50
CA PRO A 30 13.75 -24.10 -0.37
C PRO A 30 15.23 -24.52 -0.39
N LEU A 31 16.12 -23.57 -0.09
CA LEU A 31 17.57 -23.78 -0.01
C LEU A 31 18.00 -24.52 1.25
N ASP A 32 19.15 -25.20 1.18
CA ASP A 32 19.78 -25.88 2.31
C ASP A 32 20.47 -24.88 3.27
N PRO A 33 20.52 -25.15 4.59
CA PRO A 33 21.17 -24.27 5.55
C PRO A 33 22.69 -24.16 5.28
N GLY A 34 23.16 -22.96 4.92
CA GLY A 34 24.59 -22.65 4.76
C GLY A 34 25.00 -22.04 3.42
N GLU A 35 24.07 -21.87 2.47
CA GLU A 35 24.31 -21.00 1.31
C GLU A 35 24.20 -19.53 1.72
N THR A 36 25.22 -18.74 1.37
CA THR A 36 25.21 -17.28 1.49
C THR A 36 24.50 -16.68 0.28
N TRP A 37 23.51 -15.82 0.53
CA TRP A 37 22.60 -15.18 -0.42
C TRP A 37 23.26 -14.14 -1.37
N GLU A 38 24.35 -14.51 -2.06
CA GLU A 38 24.94 -13.65 -3.11
C GLU A 38 24.13 -13.82 -4.42
N GLY A 39 23.25 -12.85 -4.73
CA GLY A 39 22.68 -12.73 -6.09
C GLY A 39 21.18 -12.48 -6.24
N TYR A 40 20.45 -12.09 -5.20
CA TYR A 40 19.06 -11.67 -5.34
C TYR A 40 18.95 -10.15 -5.44
N GLU A 41 18.73 -9.68 -6.66
CA GLU A 41 18.48 -8.27 -6.97
C GLU A 41 17.01 -7.97 -6.67
N LEU A 42 16.75 -6.91 -5.90
CA LEU A 42 15.39 -6.40 -5.66
C LEU A 42 14.69 -6.21 -7.02
N VAL A 43 13.42 -6.59 -7.12
CA VAL A 43 12.64 -6.41 -8.35
C VAL A 43 12.66 -4.92 -8.71
N GLY A 44 13.20 -4.59 -9.88
CA GLY A 44 13.36 -3.20 -10.30
C GLY A 44 12.02 -2.56 -10.69
N PRO A 45 11.91 -1.22 -10.74
CA PRO A 45 10.68 -0.53 -11.17
C PRO A 45 10.19 -0.97 -12.55
N SER A 46 11.14 -1.35 -13.41
CA SER A 46 10.88 -1.88 -14.74
C SER A 46 10.16 -3.23 -14.74
N GLU A 47 10.25 -4.00 -13.67
CA GLU A 47 9.72 -5.37 -13.59
C GLU A 47 8.38 -5.45 -12.86
N VAL A 48 7.93 -4.34 -12.27
CA VAL A 48 6.64 -4.22 -11.58
C VAL A 48 5.63 -3.60 -12.53
N SER A 49 4.47 -4.24 -12.69
CA SER A 49 3.34 -3.76 -13.52
C SER A 49 2.33 -2.96 -12.69
N GLY A 50 1.51 -2.15 -13.35
CA GLY A 50 0.39 -1.42 -12.73
C GLY A 50 0.82 -0.60 -11.51
N LYS A 51 1.68 0.40 -11.74
CA LYS A 51 2.12 1.31 -10.67
C LYS A 51 1.39 2.63 -10.87
N GLU A 52 0.94 3.24 -9.79
CA GLU A 52 0.20 4.51 -9.77
C GLU A 52 0.82 5.45 -8.73
N TYR A 53 0.90 6.75 -9.02
CA TYR A 53 1.43 7.75 -8.09
C TYR A 53 0.60 9.03 -8.11
N SER A 54 0.79 9.84 -7.07
CA SER A 54 0.47 11.27 -7.06
C SER A 54 1.70 12.14 -6.78
N ASN A 55 1.61 13.44 -7.05
CA ASN A 55 2.70 14.43 -6.97
C ASN A 55 2.27 15.63 -6.12
N ASP A 56 3.22 16.37 -5.53
CA ASP A 56 2.96 17.66 -4.84
C ASP A 56 2.48 18.69 -5.86
N VAL A 57 1.22 19.07 -5.66
CA VAL A 57 0.25 19.41 -6.70
C VAL A 57 0.04 18.26 -7.70
N ASP A 58 -1.05 17.52 -7.52
CA ASP A 58 -1.47 16.47 -8.46
C ASP A 58 -1.54 17.00 -9.90
N GLU A 59 -1.16 16.14 -10.85
CA GLU A 59 -1.08 16.47 -12.26
C GLU A 59 -1.68 15.39 -13.16
N ASP A 60 -2.07 15.79 -14.37
CA ASP A 60 -2.36 14.88 -15.47
C ASP A 60 -1.05 14.30 -16.06
N ALA A 61 -1.16 13.24 -16.86
CA ALA A 61 -0.03 12.59 -17.53
C ALA A 61 0.72 13.50 -18.51
N ALA A 62 0.20 14.70 -18.81
CA ALA A 62 0.87 15.73 -19.60
C ALA A 62 1.62 16.77 -18.73
N GLY A 63 1.58 16.64 -17.40
CA GLY A 63 2.22 17.51 -16.43
C GLY A 63 1.47 18.82 -16.17
N ASN A 64 0.14 18.85 -16.41
CA ASN A 64 -0.70 19.98 -16.02
C ASN A 64 -1.37 19.67 -14.67
N SER A 65 -1.39 20.65 -13.76
CA SER A 65 -2.08 20.53 -12.48
C SER A 65 -3.54 20.11 -12.65
N ASP A 66 -3.90 19.01 -11.99
CA ASP A 66 -5.23 18.41 -11.97
C ASP A 66 -5.50 17.74 -10.60
N PRO A 67 -5.94 18.50 -9.58
CA PRO A 67 -6.17 17.98 -8.23
C PRO A 67 -7.13 16.78 -8.18
N GLY A 68 -6.73 15.72 -7.49
CA GLY A 68 -7.41 14.42 -7.41
C GLY A 68 -6.93 13.40 -8.46
N GLN A 69 -6.18 13.82 -9.47
CA GLN A 69 -5.71 12.94 -10.54
C GLN A 69 -4.49 12.14 -10.07
N THR A 70 -4.53 10.83 -10.31
CA THR A 70 -3.35 9.96 -10.20
C THR A 70 -2.80 9.60 -11.56
N ILE A 71 -1.54 9.17 -11.59
CA ILE A 71 -0.84 8.81 -12.83
C ILE A 71 -0.34 7.37 -12.73
N GLY A 72 -0.74 6.56 -13.71
CA GLY A 72 -0.16 5.25 -13.94
C GLY A 72 1.15 5.37 -14.72
N TRP A 73 2.17 4.55 -14.41
CA TRP A 73 3.41 4.53 -15.18
C TRP A 73 3.96 3.14 -15.55
N LYS A 74 4.58 3.08 -16.74
CA LYS A 74 5.13 1.86 -17.33
C LYS A 74 6.64 1.76 -17.19
N ILE A 75 7.14 0.57 -17.49
CA ILE A 75 8.57 0.24 -17.61
C ILE A 75 9.38 1.20 -18.48
N ASP A 76 8.79 1.77 -19.53
CA ASP A 76 9.47 2.68 -20.45
C ASP A 76 9.36 4.16 -20.05
N GLY A 77 8.82 4.44 -18.86
CA GLY A 77 8.57 5.79 -18.32
C GLY A 77 7.42 6.51 -19.03
N THR A 78 6.61 5.81 -19.83
CA THR A 78 5.35 6.34 -20.33
C THR A 78 4.30 6.32 -19.24
N VAL A 79 3.48 7.36 -19.23
CA VAL A 79 2.45 7.61 -18.23
C VAL A 79 1.07 7.72 -18.87
N TRP A 80 0.02 7.51 -18.07
CA TRP A 80 -1.37 7.74 -18.44
C TRP A 80 -2.19 8.14 -17.22
N ASP A 81 -3.26 8.92 -17.45
CA ASP A 81 -4.20 9.30 -16.39
C ASP A 81 -4.92 8.05 -15.85
N THR A 82 -4.88 7.84 -14.53
CA THR A 82 -5.59 6.76 -13.85
C THR A 82 -6.87 7.29 -13.22
N PHE A 83 -7.16 6.96 -11.97
CA PHE A 83 -8.35 7.48 -11.29
C PHE A 83 -8.19 8.98 -11.00
N ASP A 84 -9.29 9.70 -11.20
CA ASP A 84 -9.47 11.07 -10.75
C ASP A 84 -10.44 11.02 -9.56
N TYR A 85 -9.90 11.18 -8.36
CA TYR A 85 -10.66 11.18 -7.12
C TYR A 85 -11.27 12.54 -6.80
N SER A 86 -11.28 13.49 -7.74
CA SER A 86 -11.94 14.77 -7.56
C SER A 86 -13.42 14.55 -7.28
N VAL A 87 -13.74 14.48 -5.98
CA VAL A 87 -15.06 14.11 -5.52
C VAL A 87 -16.04 15.17 -6.05
N PRO A 88 -17.17 14.79 -6.68
CA PRO A 88 -18.17 15.77 -7.08
C PRO A 88 -18.56 16.61 -5.86
N LYS A 89 -18.53 17.95 -6.01
CA LYS A 89 -18.79 18.99 -4.98
C LYS A 89 -19.92 18.66 -3.99
N ASP A 90 -20.89 17.84 -4.41
CA ASP A 90 -22.13 17.57 -3.69
C ASP A 90 -22.13 16.23 -2.91
N VAL A 91 -21.03 15.45 -2.91
CA VAL A 91 -21.01 14.04 -2.47
C VAL A 91 -19.94 13.71 -1.40
N ILE A 92 -19.53 14.67 -0.55
CA ILE A 92 -18.94 14.29 0.75
C ILE A 92 -20.02 14.44 1.83
N PRO A 93 -20.78 13.38 2.15
CA PRO A 93 -21.77 13.41 3.22
C PRO A 93 -21.06 13.37 4.59
N GLY A 94 -20.49 14.51 4.99
CA GLY A 94 -20.07 14.78 6.36
C GLY A 94 -21.04 15.74 7.07
N PRO A 95 -21.09 15.76 8.42
CA PRO A 95 -21.84 16.75 9.19
C PRO A 95 -21.18 18.13 9.08
N GLY A 96 -21.29 18.76 7.91
CA GLY A 96 -20.67 20.05 7.58
C GLY A 96 -21.14 20.65 6.26
N GLY A 97 -21.75 19.85 5.37
CA GLY A 97 -22.14 20.30 4.04
C GLY A 97 -20.93 20.50 3.11
N PRO A 98 -21.17 20.70 1.81
CA PRO A 98 -20.09 20.84 0.84
C PRO A 98 -19.27 22.10 1.12
N VAL A 99 -17.96 21.93 1.36
CA VAL A 99 -17.03 23.05 1.42
C VAL A 99 -16.86 23.57 0.00
N GLU A 100 -17.33 24.78 -0.24
CA GLU A 100 -17.18 25.44 -1.54
C GLU A 100 -15.69 25.73 -1.79
N GLY A 101 -15.04 24.88 -2.61
CA GLY A 101 -13.60 24.98 -2.93
C GLY A 101 -12.81 23.66 -2.91
N ALA A 102 -13.43 22.55 -2.51
CA ALA A 102 -12.81 21.22 -2.30
C ALA A 102 -12.22 20.50 -3.54
N PHE A 103 -12.06 21.18 -4.68
CA PHE A 103 -11.42 20.65 -5.89
C PHE A 103 -9.92 21.00 -5.95
N GLN A 104 -9.26 21.02 -4.79
CA GLN A 104 -7.88 21.51 -4.62
C GLN A 104 -7.07 20.62 -3.66
N TYR A 105 -7.54 19.43 -3.36
CA TYR A 105 -6.82 18.54 -2.46
C TYR A 105 -5.98 17.60 -3.29
N GLU A 106 -4.72 17.50 -2.89
CA GLU A 106 -3.75 16.55 -3.40
C GLU A 106 -4.07 15.15 -2.85
N VAL A 107 -3.73 14.11 -3.61
CA VAL A 107 -3.84 12.73 -3.17
C VAL A 107 -2.57 12.39 -2.39
N ASP A 108 -2.71 12.25 -1.07
CA ASP A 108 -1.60 12.06 -0.12
C ASP A 108 -1.45 10.59 0.31
N GLY A 109 -2.09 9.68 -0.41
CA GLY A 109 -1.99 8.26 -0.12
C GLY A 109 -2.82 7.45 -1.08
N LEU A 110 -2.27 6.33 -1.52
CA LEU A 110 -2.89 5.38 -2.41
C LEU A 110 -2.65 3.99 -1.86
N ALA A 111 -3.67 3.15 -1.98
CA ALA A 111 -3.55 1.73 -1.68
C ALA A 111 -4.58 0.95 -2.50
N ASN A 112 -4.26 -0.31 -2.80
CA ASN A 112 -5.29 -1.29 -3.06
C ASN A 112 -5.96 -1.68 -1.73
N SER A 113 -7.27 -1.85 -1.78
CA SER A 113 -8.06 -2.43 -0.68
C SER A 113 -7.51 -3.78 -0.17
N ARG A 114 -6.73 -4.50 -0.98
CA ARG A 114 -5.97 -5.69 -0.53
C ARG A 114 -4.55 -5.67 -1.04
N ASP A 115 -3.69 -4.94 -0.35
CA ASP A 115 -2.27 -4.96 -0.64
C ASP A 115 -1.70 -6.37 -0.48
N LEU A 116 -1.20 -6.88 -1.61
CA LEU A 116 -0.78 -8.28 -1.74
C LEU A 116 0.28 -8.66 -0.70
N TYR A 117 1.14 -7.71 -0.34
CA TYR A 117 2.27 -7.90 0.55
C TYR A 117 2.10 -7.25 1.92
N PHE A 118 0.89 -6.78 2.28
CA PHE A 118 0.62 -6.14 3.56
C PHE A 118 1.14 -6.97 4.75
N ASN A 119 0.66 -8.22 4.87
CA ASN A 119 1.03 -9.08 6.00
C ASN A 119 2.50 -9.52 5.90
N ASP A 120 3.04 -9.65 4.69
CA ASP A 120 4.44 -10.00 4.50
C ASP A 120 5.35 -8.84 4.95
N LEU A 121 4.91 -7.59 4.79
CA LEU A 121 5.63 -6.41 5.25
C LEU A 121 5.63 -6.33 6.78
N VAL A 122 4.45 -6.51 7.40
CA VAL A 122 4.33 -6.57 8.87
C VAL A 122 5.17 -7.70 9.48
N GLU A 123 5.36 -8.78 8.75
CA GLU A 123 6.20 -9.92 9.17
C GLU A 123 7.67 -9.81 8.75
N ASP A 124 8.10 -8.66 8.21
CA ASP A 124 9.48 -8.40 7.79
C ASP A 124 10.00 -9.42 6.76
N ARG A 125 9.19 -9.72 5.73
CA ARG A 125 9.48 -10.70 4.67
C ARG A 125 9.64 -10.11 3.27
N VAL A 126 9.31 -8.85 3.10
CA VAL A 126 9.36 -8.10 1.83
C VAL A 126 10.03 -6.74 2.06
N SER A 127 10.48 -6.08 1.00
CA SER A 127 10.99 -4.71 1.11
C SER A 127 9.86 -3.71 1.29
N LEU A 128 10.12 -2.66 2.05
CA LEU A 128 9.27 -1.48 2.15
C LEU A 128 9.71 -0.50 1.09
N LEU A 129 8.76 0.10 0.38
CA LEU A 129 8.96 1.28 -0.43
C LEU A 129 8.45 2.51 0.32
N VAL A 130 9.21 3.59 0.18
CA VAL A 130 8.86 4.90 0.73
C VAL A 130 9.24 6.02 -0.24
N SER A 131 8.47 7.08 -0.26
CA SER A 131 8.88 8.41 -0.73
C SER A 131 9.00 9.37 0.46
N PHE A 132 9.43 10.59 0.21
CA PHE A 132 9.66 11.59 1.26
C PHE A 132 9.29 12.97 0.76
N ALA A 133 8.77 13.82 1.65
CA ALA A 133 8.42 15.19 1.30
C ALA A 133 9.54 15.93 0.56
N ASN A 134 9.12 16.61 -0.50
CA ASN A 134 9.92 17.34 -1.47
C ASN A 134 11.01 16.46 -2.11
N ASN A 135 10.73 15.17 -2.34
CA ASN A 135 11.67 14.23 -2.95
C ASN A 135 11.01 13.38 -4.05
N PRO A 136 11.46 13.51 -5.30
CA PRO A 136 10.78 12.86 -6.42
C PRO A 136 11.20 11.40 -6.64
N ASN A 137 11.95 10.80 -5.71
CA ASN A 137 12.46 9.45 -5.84
C ASN A 137 11.76 8.52 -4.86
N ILE A 138 11.64 7.26 -5.26
CA ILE A 138 11.14 6.19 -4.40
C ILE A 138 12.32 5.38 -3.90
N TYR A 139 12.34 5.12 -2.61
CA TYR A 139 13.39 4.40 -1.90
C TYR A 139 12.87 3.06 -1.42
N TYR A 140 13.79 2.13 -1.13
CA TYR A 140 13.45 0.85 -0.51
C TYR A 140 14.22 0.66 0.79
N HIS A 141 13.64 -0.10 1.71
CA HIS A 141 14.31 -0.68 2.86
C HIS A 141 14.06 -2.18 2.91
N ARG A 142 15.14 -2.97 2.95
CA ARG A 142 15.08 -4.43 2.92
C ARG A 142 14.72 -5.03 4.27
N PRO A 143 14.11 -6.23 4.29
CA PRO A 143 13.80 -6.88 5.55
C PRO A 143 15.05 -7.45 6.25
N SER A 144 14.94 -7.77 7.55
CA SER A 144 16.07 -8.27 8.37
C SER A 144 16.59 -9.63 7.90
N THR A 145 15.73 -10.40 7.21
CA THR A 145 16.08 -11.69 6.62
C THR A 145 17.11 -11.58 5.49
N TYR A 146 17.37 -10.37 4.98
CA TYR A 146 18.39 -10.08 3.99
C TYR A 146 19.55 -9.32 4.65
N ASP A 147 19.58 -8.00 4.55
CA ASP A 147 20.68 -7.16 5.01
C ASP A 147 20.23 -5.86 5.68
N SER A 148 18.91 -5.63 5.83
CA SER A 148 18.34 -4.38 6.33
C SER A 148 18.89 -3.12 5.63
N THR A 149 19.29 -3.25 4.36
CA THR A 149 19.85 -2.11 3.62
C THR A 149 18.75 -1.25 3.02
N ALA A 150 19.04 0.06 2.95
CA ALA A 150 18.24 1.01 2.22
C ALA A 150 18.91 1.44 0.91
N GLY A 151 18.11 1.84 -0.06
CA GLY A 151 18.60 2.40 -1.32
C GLY A 151 17.50 3.06 -2.13
N THR A 152 17.85 3.54 -3.32
CA THR A 152 16.88 4.11 -4.26
C THR A 152 16.31 3.00 -5.14
N TRP A 153 14.98 2.87 -5.18
CA TRP A 153 14.28 1.93 -6.05
C TRP A 153 14.00 2.56 -7.41
N ALA A 154 13.35 3.73 -7.43
CA ALA A 154 13.05 4.48 -8.65
C ALA A 154 13.55 5.92 -8.55
N LEU A 155 14.25 6.36 -9.60
CA LEU A 155 14.54 7.78 -9.79
C LEU A 155 13.35 8.47 -10.44
N ALA A 156 13.13 9.76 -10.18
CA ALA A 156 12.08 10.57 -10.81
C ALA A 156 11.97 10.36 -12.33
N SER A 157 13.12 10.34 -13.03
CA SER A 157 13.19 10.14 -14.49
C SER A 157 12.72 8.76 -14.98
N LEU A 158 12.63 7.78 -14.09
CA LEU A 158 12.08 6.45 -14.37
C LEU A 158 10.57 6.37 -14.10
N ILE A 159 10.04 7.25 -13.26
CA ILE A 159 8.61 7.32 -12.92
C ILE A 159 7.87 7.97 -14.08
N ASN A 160 8.20 9.22 -14.40
CA ASN A 160 7.66 9.94 -15.55
C ASN A 160 8.80 10.62 -16.31
N ASN A 161 9.11 10.14 -17.50
CA ASN A 161 10.23 10.68 -18.28
C ASN A 161 9.87 12.01 -18.99
N ALA A 162 8.58 12.26 -19.21
CA ALA A 162 8.11 13.47 -19.90
C ALA A 162 7.99 14.66 -18.93
N ALA A 163 7.48 14.41 -17.73
CA ALA A 163 7.34 15.34 -16.63
C ALA A 163 7.66 14.61 -15.32
N PRO A 164 8.95 14.47 -14.94
CA PRO A 164 9.31 13.82 -13.69
C PRO A 164 8.58 14.48 -12.51
N PRO A 165 8.08 13.69 -11.54
CA PRO A 165 7.48 14.26 -10.33
C PRO A 165 8.48 15.17 -9.63
N ASP A 166 7.98 16.15 -8.89
CA ASP A 166 8.77 16.97 -7.96
C ASP A 166 8.74 16.38 -6.55
N ASP A 167 7.65 15.69 -6.21
CA ASP A 167 7.40 14.94 -4.98
C ASP A 167 6.56 13.70 -5.29
N VAL A 168 6.65 12.63 -4.49
CA VAL A 168 5.77 11.47 -4.68
C VAL A 168 4.90 11.35 -3.44
N ASP A 169 3.68 11.86 -3.50
CA ASP A 169 2.77 12.02 -2.35
C ASP A 169 1.84 10.82 -2.17
N ALA A 170 1.84 9.93 -3.15
CA ALA A 170 1.16 8.67 -3.03
C ALA A 170 1.79 7.64 -3.95
N LEU A 171 1.73 6.39 -3.55
CA LEU A 171 2.32 5.28 -4.28
C LEU A 171 1.44 4.05 -4.12
N GLU A 172 1.01 3.51 -5.25
CA GLU A 172 0.53 2.14 -5.36
C GLU A 172 1.49 1.40 -6.28
N VAL A 173 1.91 0.20 -5.87
CA VAL A 173 2.52 -0.74 -6.80
C VAL A 173 1.79 -2.06 -6.77
N TRP A 174 1.85 -2.78 -7.90
CA TRP A 174 1.15 -4.05 -8.15
C TRP A 174 -0.28 -3.91 -8.65
N GLY A 175 -0.38 -3.79 -9.95
CA GLY A 175 -1.66 -3.93 -10.64
C GLY A 175 -1.50 -4.55 -12.02
N PRO A 176 -2.63 -4.80 -12.71
CA PRO A 176 -2.61 -5.00 -14.15
C PRO A 176 -2.01 -3.78 -14.84
N ASP A 177 -1.14 -4.01 -15.82
CA ASP A 177 -0.72 -2.91 -16.71
C ASP A 177 -1.94 -2.28 -17.39
N ASP A 178 -1.92 -0.96 -17.54
CA ASP A 178 -2.98 -0.18 -18.21
C ASP A 178 -4.35 -0.25 -17.52
N LYS A 179 -4.41 -0.60 -16.23
CA LYS A 179 -5.61 -0.53 -15.42
C LYS A 179 -5.28 0.09 -14.08
N ALA A 180 -6.06 1.09 -13.69
CA ALA A 180 -6.06 1.61 -12.33
C ALA A 180 -6.72 0.60 -11.37
N ASP A 181 -6.14 0.44 -10.19
CA ASP A 181 -6.66 -0.43 -9.13
C ASP A 181 -6.42 0.06 -7.70
N SER A 182 -5.82 1.24 -7.53
CA SER A 182 -5.78 1.99 -6.27
C SER A 182 -7.19 2.43 -5.85
N ASN A 183 -7.92 1.59 -5.12
CA ASN A 183 -9.30 1.89 -4.72
C ASN A 183 -9.44 2.38 -3.28
N ILE A 184 -8.34 2.62 -2.57
CA ILE A 184 -8.30 3.38 -1.33
C ILE A 184 -7.36 4.57 -1.51
N PHE A 185 -7.74 5.73 -0.98
CA PHE A 185 -6.90 6.93 -1.03
C PHE A 185 -7.06 7.82 0.20
N SER A 186 -6.05 8.61 0.54
CA SER A 186 -6.15 9.78 1.44
C SER A 186 -6.01 11.07 0.64
N VAL A 187 -6.28 12.21 1.28
CA VAL A 187 -6.21 13.53 0.64
C VAL A 187 -5.54 14.52 1.56
N GLN A 188 -4.76 15.45 0.99
CA GLN A 188 -4.07 16.49 1.76
C GLN A 188 -5.00 17.28 2.65
N GLY A 189 -4.53 17.51 3.87
CA GLY A 189 -5.24 18.34 4.82
C GLY A 189 -6.52 17.66 5.28
N ASP A 190 -6.54 16.33 5.43
CA ASP A 190 -7.54 15.63 6.26
C ASP A 190 -7.46 16.05 7.76
N LEU A 191 -6.57 17.00 8.05
CA LEU A 191 -6.54 17.97 9.14
C LEU A 191 -7.66 19.02 9.06
N THR A 192 -8.78 18.85 9.78
CA THR A 192 -9.64 19.92 10.39
C THR A 192 -11.01 19.40 10.85
N ASP A 193 -11.23 19.43 12.16
CA ASP A 193 -12.48 19.17 12.92
C ASP A 193 -13.06 17.73 12.95
N ASP A 194 -13.79 17.43 14.03
CA ASP A 194 -14.43 16.16 14.41
C ASP A 194 -15.46 15.67 13.36
N GLY A 195 -14.98 15.10 12.26
CA GLY A 195 -15.84 14.56 11.20
C GLY A 195 -15.11 14.16 9.91
N LYS A 196 -13.77 14.15 9.90
CA LYS A 196 -12.96 13.85 8.73
C LYS A 196 -12.60 12.38 8.56
N VAL A 197 -12.29 12.07 7.31
CA VAL A 197 -12.03 10.75 6.78
C VAL A 197 -10.53 10.70 6.49
N ALA A 198 -9.85 9.74 7.13
CA ALA A 198 -8.42 9.52 6.95
C ALA A 198 -8.14 8.79 5.64
N ALA A 199 -9.00 7.84 5.28
CA ALA A 199 -8.94 7.22 3.96
C ALA A 199 -10.35 6.96 3.43
N TYR A 200 -10.50 7.08 2.12
CA TYR A 200 -11.72 6.88 1.36
C TYR A 200 -11.63 5.60 0.54
N TYR A 201 -12.75 4.88 0.41
CA TYR A 201 -12.93 3.82 -0.55
C TYR A 201 -13.54 4.37 -1.83
N TYR A 202 -12.92 4.10 -2.96
CA TYR A 202 -13.38 4.47 -4.30
C TYR A 202 -14.06 3.28 -4.99
N ASP A 203 -15.34 3.42 -5.31
CA ASP A 203 -16.11 2.44 -6.09
C ASP A 203 -16.01 2.79 -7.58
N GLU A 204 -15.13 2.07 -8.30
CA GLU A 204 -14.92 2.24 -9.76
C GLU A 204 -16.22 2.08 -10.56
N ASP A 205 -17.12 1.18 -10.15
CA ASP A 205 -18.38 0.93 -10.86
C ASP A 205 -19.40 2.06 -10.64
N ALA A 206 -19.40 2.64 -9.45
CA ALA A 206 -20.28 3.74 -9.07
C ALA A 206 -19.72 5.12 -9.37
N ASP A 207 -18.41 5.23 -9.68
CA ASP A 207 -17.68 6.49 -9.88
C ASP A 207 -17.87 7.40 -8.65
N ALA A 208 -17.68 6.82 -7.45
CA ALA A 208 -18.01 7.47 -6.20
C ALA A 208 -17.10 7.04 -5.05
N SER A 209 -16.69 8.01 -4.24
CA SER A 209 -15.93 7.77 -3.02
C SER A 209 -16.83 7.71 -1.79
N SER A 210 -16.46 6.88 -0.82
CA SER A 210 -17.13 6.75 0.47
C SER A 210 -16.10 6.69 1.60
N PRO A 211 -16.44 7.13 2.84
CA PRO A 211 -15.50 7.04 3.95
C PRO A 211 -15.12 5.58 4.26
N TYR A 212 -13.82 5.27 4.23
CA TYR A 212 -13.31 3.96 4.66
C TYR A 212 -12.99 3.97 6.16
N VAL A 213 -12.06 4.85 6.58
CA VAL A 213 -11.70 5.04 8.01
C VAL A 213 -11.70 6.53 8.38
N MET A 214 -12.20 6.85 9.57
CA MET A 214 -12.25 8.23 10.06
C MET A 214 -10.92 8.62 10.72
N THR A 215 -10.46 9.87 10.53
CA THR A 215 -9.24 10.41 11.15
C THR A 215 -9.28 10.30 12.67
N SER A 216 -10.45 10.55 13.29
CA SER A 216 -10.65 10.39 14.74
C SER A 216 -10.44 8.95 15.25
N VAL A 217 -10.68 7.94 14.41
CA VAL A 217 -10.39 6.54 14.75
C VAL A 217 -8.88 6.37 14.85
N LEU A 218 -8.11 6.74 13.84
CA LEU A 218 -6.65 6.57 13.83
C LEU A 218 -5.97 7.44 14.90
N ALA A 219 -6.38 8.70 15.05
CA ALA A 219 -5.88 9.61 16.08
C ALA A 219 -5.99 9.02 17.50
N SER A 220 -7.09 8.30 17.79
CA SER A 220 -7.29 7.66 19.09
C SER A 220 -6.40 6.44 19.35
N LYS A 221 -5.65 5.99 18.33
CA LYS A 221 -4.84 4.76 18.34
C LYS A 221 -3.35 5.01 18.30
N ILE A 222 -2.91 6.20 17.91
CA ILE A 222 -1.49 6.55 17.84
C ILE A 222 -0.87 6.53 19.25
N ILE A 223 0.25 5.81 19.38
CA ILE A 223 1.05 5.70 20.61
C ILE A 223 2.31 6.56 20.47
N LYS A 224 2.78 7.13 21.57
CA LYS A 224 4.11 7.76 21.69
C LYS A 224 5.22 6.73 21.87
N ASP A 225 6.46 7.15 21.65
CA ASP A 225 7.68 6.35 21.89
C ASP A 225 7.80 5.75 23.30
N ASP A 226 7.17 6.35 24.31
CA ASP A 226 7.17 5.82 25.67
C ASP A 226 6.07 4.77 25.93
N GLU A 227 5.52 4.22 24.84
CA GLU A 227 4.42 3.25 24.81
C GLU A 227 3.12 3.76 25.45
N THR A 228 3.00 5.09 25.66
CA THR A 228 1.76 5.70 26.13
C THR A 228 0.93 6.18 24.94
N LEU A 229 -0.38 5.93 25.00
CA LEU A 229 -1.30 6.48 24.00
C LEU A 229 -1.17 8.01 23.95
N ALA A 230 -0.91 8.53 22.75
CA ALA A 230 -1.03 9.94 22.52
C ALA A 230 -2.52 10.26 22.43
N ASN A 231 -3.03 11.14 23.29
CA ASN A 231 -4.22 11.90 22.90
C ASN A 231 -3.75 12.95 21.89
N ILE A 232 -3.41 12.51 20.67
CA ILE A 232 -3.21 13.43 19.56
C ILE A 232 -4.58 13.94 19.15
N ASP A 233 -4.68 15.26 19.00
CA ASP A 233 -5.88 15.90 18.47
C ASP A 233 -6.04 15.42 17.03
N SER A 234 -7.22 14.92 16.64
CA SER A 234 -7.46 14.43 15.28
C SER A 234 -7.30 15.53 14.23
N SER A 235 -7.33 16.81 14.61
CA SER A 235 -6.97 17.92 13.72
C SER A 235 -5.48 18.04 13.40
N LEU A 236 -4.64 17.19 14.00
CA LEU A 236 -3.20 17.11 13.77
C LEU A 236 -2.78 15.84 13.00
N VAL A 237 -3.71 14.94 12.68
CA VAL A 237 -3.42 13.75 11.87
C VAL A 237 -3.72 14.06 10.41
N ASP A 238 -2.66 14.07 9.59
CA ASP A 238 -2.68 14.14 8.12
C ASP A 238 -2.13 12.81 7.64
N ILE A 239 -2.83 12.05 6.80
CA ILE A 239 -2.34 10.75 6.33
C ILE A 239 -1.57 10.92 5.02
N ASP A 240 -0.26 10.66 5.07
CA ASP A 240 0.68 10.87 3.96
C ASP A 240 1.11 9.55 3.29
N GLY A 241 0.73 8.39 3.83
CA GLY A 241 1.10 7.12 3.22
C GLY A 241 0.26 6.03 3.81
N ILE A 242 -0.23 5.10 2.97
CA ILE A 242 -1.15 4.05 3.38
C ILE A 242 -0.84 2.73 2.69
N MET A 243 -1.13 1.65 3.39
CA MET A 243 -1.39 0.33 2.81
C MET A 243 -2.59 -0.27 3.53
N ILE A 244 -3.40 -1.08 2.84
CA ILE A 244 -4.70 -1.55 3.32
C ILE A 244 -4.84 -3.06 3.15
N TRP A 245 -5.41 -3.68 4.17
CA TRP A 245 -5.89 -5.05 4.13
C TRP A 245 -7.36 -5.08 4.55
N ASP A 246 -8.26 -4.90 3.58
CA ASP A 246 -9.71 -5.01 3.73
C ASP A 246 -10.15 -6.47 3.56
N VAL A 247 -10.80 -7.02 4.58
CA VAL A 247 -11.43 -8.34 4.54
C VAL A 247 -12.95 -8.20 4.50
N SER A 248 -13.58 -8.98 3.62
CA SER A 248 -15.05 -9.02 3.60
C SER A 248 -15.60 -9.69 4.86
N ASN A 249 -16.56 -9.08 5.54
CA ASN A 249 -17.24 -9.67 6.72
C ASN A 249 -18.25 -10.80 6.38
N GLY A 250 -17.94 -11.67 5.42
CA GLY A 250 -18.84 -12.73 4.94
C GLY A 250 -18.14 -13.80 4.09
N ASP A 251 -18.85 -14.91 3.81
CA ASP A 251 -18.22 -16.15 3.34
C ASP A 251 -17.51 -16.06 1.98
N GLU A 252 -17.95 -15.24 1.01
CA GLU A 252 -17.24 -15.09 -0.28
C GLU A 252 -17.64 -13.76 -0.96
N GLY A 253 -16.78 -12.72 -0.88
CA GLY A 253 -17.00 -11.45 -1.58
C GLY A 253 -15.72 -10.62 -1.75
N PRO A 254 -15.71 -9.66 -2.70
CA PRO A 254 -14.66 -8.63 -2.79
C PRO A 254 -14.60 -7.82 -1.48
N CYS A 255 -13.55 -7.00 -1.33
CA CYS A 255 -13.42 -5.98 -0.28
C CYS A 255 -14.75 -5.23 -0.11
N ASP A 256 -15.16 -4.99 1.15
CA ASP A 256 -16.50 -4.42 1.41
C ASP A 256 -16.48 -2.89 1.50
N GLY A 257 -15.29 -2.27 1.46
CA GLY A 257 -15.12 -0.83 1.47
C GLY A 257 -15.47 -0.20 2.82
N LEU A 258 -15.51 -0.99 3.90
CA LEU A 258 -15.84 -0.52 5.25
C LEU A 258 -14.76 -0.95 6.24
N PHE A 259 -14.08 0.01 6.89
CA PHE A 259 -13.08 -0.34 7.90
C PHE A 259 -13.70 -0.99 9.15
N SER A 260 -13.51 -2.30 9.28
CA SER A 260 -14.29 -3.19 10.13
C SER A 260 -13.48 -4.41 10.59
N ALA A 261 -14.14 -5.39 11.23
CA ALA A 261 -13.44 -6.45 11.97
C ALA A 261 -12.57 -7.34 11.07
N GLY A 262 -11.27 -7.35 11.34
CA GLY A 262 -10.26 -8.08 10.56
C GLY A 262 -9.50 -7.21 9.56
N ASP A 263 -9.95 -5.97 9.35
CA ASP A 263 -9.26 -5.01 8.51
C ASP A 263 -8.01 -4.47 9.20
N LYS A 264 -7.03 -4.12 8.38
CA LYS A 264 -5.77 -3.54 8.84
C LYS A 264 -5.34 -2.40 7.95
N ILE A 265 -4.60 -1.47 8.54
CA ILE A 265 -3.98 -0.34 7.86
C ILE A 265 -2.55 -0.19 8.34
N ILE A 266 -1.62 0.02 7.41
CA ILE A 266 -0.30 0.60 7.67
C ILE A 266 -0.38 2.04 7.23
N PHE A 267 0.14 2.98 8.03
CA PHE A 267 0.10 4.39 7.66
C PHE A 267 1.26 5.20 8.22
N SER A 268 1.63 6.28 7.52
CA SER A 268 2.44 7.40 8.02
C SER A 268 1.55 8.64 8.22
N ILE A 269 2.09 9.66 8.89
CA ILE A 269 1.42 10.96 9.03
C ILE A 269 2.40 12.10 8.78
N LYS A 270 1.89 13.25 8.35
CA LYS A 270 2.65 14.51 8.33
C LYS A 270 3.30 14.81 9.67
N ALA A 271 4.50 15.37 9.64
CA ALA A 271 5.21 15.77 10.84
C ALA A 271 4.37 16.67 11.77
N VAL A 272 4.24 16.28 13.05
CA VAL A 272 3.43 16.97 14.06
C VAL A 272 4.31 17.53 15.15
N SER A 273 4.29 18.85 15.37
CA SER A 273 5.04 19.52 16.45
C SER A 273 4.16 20.42 17.34
N SER A 274 3.01 19.90 17.76
CA SER A 274 1.99 20.65 18.52
C SER A 274 1.47 19.87 19.74
N GLY A 275 0.89 20.57 20.71
CA GLY A 275 0.19 19.94 21.84
C GLY A 275 1.06 19.12 22.80
N GLY A 276 2.39 19.25 22.75
CA GLY A 276 3.32 18.38 23.51
C GLY A 276 3.44 16.96 22.93
N VAL A 277 3.02 16.80 21.68
CA VAL A 277 3.30 15.67 20.81
C VAL A 277 4.34 16.13 19.80
N SER A 278 5.31 15.28 19.50
CA SER A 278 6.34 15.52 18.50
C SER A 278 6.50 14.22 17.71
N PHE A 279 5.98 14.21 16.51
CA PHE A 279 6.23 13.19 15.49
C PHE A 279 6.96 13.89 14.35
N ASP A 280 8.05 13.31 13.88
CA ASP A 280 8.87 13.93 12.83
C ASP A 280 8.45 13.55 11.41
N GLY A 281 7.43 12.70 11.28
CA GLY A 281 6.86 12.24 10.02
C GLY A 281 7.53 10.95 9.51
N GLY A 282 8.56 10.46 10.21
CA GLY A 282 9.25 9.21 9.88
C GLY A 282 8.63 7.97 10.52
N GLU A 283 7.56 8.14 11.28
CA GLU A 283 6.86 7.06 11.94
C GLU A 283 5.94 6.30 10.99
N ILE A 284 5.93 4.97 11.12
CA ILE A 284 4.99 4.11 10.41
C ILE A 284 4.24 3.27 11.44
N TRP A 285 2.93 3.36 11.43
CA TRP A 285 2.06 2.59 12.32
C TRP A 285 1.38 1.45 11.57
N VAL A 286 1.11 0.38 12.30
CA VAL A 286 0.25 -0.74 11.93
C VAL A 286 -0.93 -0.76 12.89
N TYR A 287 -2.15 -0.79 12.36
CA TYR A 287 -3.37 -0.85 13.15
C TYR A 287 -4.34 -1.88 12.58
N GLU A 288 -4.78 -2.80 13.43
CA GLU A 288 -5.89 -3.73 13.14
C GLU A 288 -7.17 -3.24 13.80
N TYR A 289 -8.30 -3.35 13.10
CA TYR A 289 -9.58 -2.91 13.63
C TYR A 289 -9.88 -3.58 14.98
N GLY A 290 -10.21 -2.74 15.96
CA GLY A 290 -10.59 -3.17 17.30
C GLY A 290 -9.42 -3.29 18.27
N ASP A 291 -8.18 -3.16 17.79
CA ASP A 291 -7.03 -3.06 18.67
C ASP A 291 -7.12 -1.85 19.59
N ALA A 292 -6.53 -1.98 20.77
CA ALA A 292 -6.52 -0.90 21.76
C ALA A 292 -5.76 0.32 21.23
N ALA A 293 -4.71 0.08 20.44
CA ALA A 293 -3.76 1.06 19.95
C ALA A 293 -3.04 0.53 18.70
N ALA A 294 -2.51 1.43 17.87
CA ALA A 294 -1.64 1.09 16.75
C ALA A 294 -0.21 0.83 17.25
N THR A 295 0.54 -0.06 16.61
CA THR A 295 1.94 -0.32 16.94
C THR A 295 2.85 0.24 15.86
N PHE A 296 4.08 0.59 16.20
CA PHE A 296 5.06 0.92 15.15
C PHE A 296 5.35 -0.30 14.28
N LEU A 297 5.62 -0.07 12.99
CA LEU A 297 6.12 -1.11 12.11
C LEU A 297 7.52 -1.52 12.58
N GLU A 298 7.72 -2.82 12.73
CA GLU A 298 9.02 -3.42 13.00
C GLU A 298 9.54 -4.03 11.71
N MET A 299 10.62 -3.50 11.17
CA MET A 299 11.17 -3.96 9.91
C MET A 299 12.68 -3.82 9.85
N GLY A 300 13.37 -4.84 9.38
CA GLY A 300 14.81 -4.89 9.44
C GLY A 300 15.29 -4.86 10.89
N ASP A 301 16.33 -4.08 11.14
CA ASP A 301 16.81 -3.77 12.49
C ASP A 301 16.19 -2.48 13.06
N HIS A 302 15.07 -2.02 12.48
CA HIS A 302 14.46 -0.72 12.75
C HIS A 302 13.02 -0.85 13.29
N THR A 303 12.75 -0.11 14.36
CA THR A 303 11.39 0.25 14.76
C THR A 303 11.07 1.59 14.13
N TRP A 304 10.00 1.69 13.34
CA TRP A 304 9.64 2.92 12.62
C TRP A 304 8.90 3.92 13.52
N ASN A 305 9.64 4.50 14.47
CA ASN A 305 9.19 5.50 15.44
C ASN A 305 10.04 6.79 15.34
N THR A 306 9.77 7.80 16.18
CA THR A 306 10.47 9.11 16.14
C THR A 306 11.97 9.00 16.45
N ALA A 307 12.42 7.92 17.09
CA ALA A 307 13.84 7.70 17.35
C ALA A 307 14.59 7.17 16.11
N ASN A 308 13.88 6.65 15.12
CA ASN A 308 14.44 6.13 13.89
C ASN A 308 14.83 7.28 12.96
N ASN A 309 16.13 7.45 12.68
CA ASN A 309 16.60 8.53 11.84
C ASN A 309 16.50 8.16 10.35
N VAL A 310 15.31 8.34 9.79
CA VAL A 310 14.97 8.06 8.39
C VAL A 310 15.91 8.81 7.44
N ARG A 311 16.18 10.09 7.69
CA ARG A 311 17.16 10.88 6.90
C ARG A 311 18.51 10.20 6.77
N SER A 312 19.05 9.68 7.88
CA SER A 312 20.35 9.01 7.88
C SER A 312 20.31 7.65 7.20
N ILE A 313 19.19 6.94 7.24
CA ILE A 313 19.03 5.62 6.61
C ILE A 313 19.03 5.78 5.10
N PHE A 314 18.25 6.73 4.58
CA PHE A 314 18.03 6.91 3.15
C PHE A 314 18.93 7.97 2.49
N GLY A 315 19.58 8.81 3.29
CA GLY A 315 20.39 9.92 2.79
C GLY A 315 19.56 11.06 2.20
N VAL A 316 18.39 11.32 2.79
CA VAL A 316 17.43 12.37 2.38
C VAL A 316 17.43 13.55 3.36
N ASP A 317 16.80 14.66 2.97
CA ASP A 317 16.83 15.92 3.73
C ASP A 317 15.67 16.09 4.74
N THR A 318 14.65 15.22 4.69
CA THR A 318 13.46 15.21 5.58
C THR A 318 13.22 13.85 6.25
N GLU A 319 12.54 13.84 7.40
CA GLU A 319 12.06 12.59 8.02
C GLU A 319 10.65 12.21 7.55
N GLU A 320 9.90 13.15 6.96
CA GLU A 320 8.50 13.02 6.53
C GLU A 320 8.37 12.04 5.36
N ILE A 321 7.59 10.97 5.58
CA ILE A 321 7.31 9.90 4.62
C ILE A 321 5.97 10.17 3.94
N ASP A 322 6.01 10.25 2.61
CA ASP A 322 4.91 10.74 1.78
C ASP A 322 4.30 9.64 0.91
N ALA A 323 4.76 8.40 1.03
CA ALA A 323 4.07 7.25 0.45
C ALA A 323 4.62 5.96 1.05
N LEU A 324 3.81 4.90 1.04
CA LEU A 324 4.15 3.58 1.55
C LEU A 324 3.71 2.50 0.57
N GLU A 325 4.56 1.50 0.35
CA GLU A 325 4.19 0.31 -0.42
C GLU A 325 5.16 -0.85 -0.07
N ALA A 326 4.91 -2.07 -0.57
CA ALA A 326 5.80 -3.21 -0.39
C ALA A 326 6.24 -3.86 -1.71
N LEU A 327 7.45 -4.41 -1.74
CA LEU A 327 7.98 -5.19 -2.85
C LEU A 327 8.40 -6.59 -2.41
N PRO A 328 7.98 -7.67 -3.10
CA PRO A 328 8.46 -9.00 -2.82
C PRO A 328 9.95 -9.04 -3.10
N GLU A 329 10.67 -9.66 -2.16
CA GLU A 329 12.02 -10.07 -2.45
C GLU A 329 11.99 -11.29 -3.38
N PRO A 330 12.95 -11.42 -4.30
CA PRO A 330 12.96 -12.49 -5.30
C PRO A 330 12.86 -13.91 -4.74
N ALA A 331 13.31 -14.15 -3.50
CA ALA A 331 13.21 -15.46 -2.86
C ALA A 331 11.75 -15.87 -2.61
N THR A 332 10.88 -14.90 -2.32
CA THR A 332 9.44 -15.12 -2.08
C THR A 332 8.74 -15.53 -3.38
N VAL A 333 9.08 -14.85 -4.49
CA VAL A 333 8.64 -15.24 -5.84
C VAL A 333 9.18 -16.64 -6.21
N ALA A 334 10.43 -16.90 -5.86
CA ALA A 334 11.09 -18.18 -6.14
C ALA A 334 10.51 -19.35 -5.35
N LEU A 335 10.04 -19.16 -4.10
CA LEU A 335 9.47 -20.17 -3.19
C LEU A 335 7.98 -20.43 -3.37
N LEU A 336 7.20 -19.36 -3.52
CA LEU A 336 5.77 -19.44 -3.88
C LEU A 336 5.64 -20.41 -5.03
N GLY A 337 6.60 -20.21 -5.91
CA GLY A 337 7.42 -21.20 -6.51
C GLY A 337 7.32 -22.72 -6.17
N ILE A 338 8.36 -23.50 -5.89
CA ILE A 338 8.34 -24.95 -6.24
C ILE A 338 7.11 -25.78 -5.81
N GLY A 339 6.41 -25.37 -4.75
CA GLY A 339 5.05 -25.77 -4.43
C GLY A 339 4.14 -26.13 -5.61
N LEU A 340 3.97 -25.28 -6.63
CA LEU A 340 3.03 -25.60 -7.74
C LEU A 340 3.59 -26.62 -8.74
N LEU A 341 4.91 -26.63 -8.99
CA LEU A 341 5.54 -27.69 -9.79
C LEU A 341 5.43 -29.04 -9.08
N VAL A 342 5.56 -29.06 -7.75
CA VAL A 342 5.36 -30.27 -6.93
C VAL A 342 3.90 -30.72 -6.94
N LEU A 343 2.94 -29.79 -6.88
CA LEU A 343 1.51 -30.10 -7.01
C LEU A 343 1.17 -30.67 -8.40
N ILE A 344 1.70 -30.08 -9.48
CA ILE A 344 1.50 -30.57 -10.86
C ILE A 344 2.15 -31.95 -11.04
N HIS A 345 3.31 -32.21 -10.42
CA HIS A 345 3.97 -33.51 -10.51
C HIS A 345 3.22 -34.61 -9.76
N ARG A 346 2.51 -34.29 -8.67
CA ARG A 346 1.78 -35.25 -7.83
C ARG A 346 0.44 -35.71 -8.40
N VAL A 347 -0.11 -34.99 -9.39
CA VAL A 347 -1.40 -35.28 -10.03
C VAL A 347 -1.25 -36.16 -11.29
N ARG A 348 -0.02 -36.52 -11.68
CA ARG A 348 0.28 -37.49 -12.75
C ARG A 348 0.59 -38.88 -12.21
#